data_AF-A0A947F4N7-F1
#
_entry.id   AF-A0A947F4N7-F1
#
_cell.length_a   1.000
_cell.length_b   1.000
_cell.length_c   1.000
_cell.angle_alpha   90.00
_cell.angle_beta   90.00
_cell.angle_gamma   90.00
#
_symmetry.space_group_name_H-M   'P 1'
#
loop_
_entity.id
_entity.type
_entity.pdbx_description
1 polymer ?
#
loop_
_entity_poly.entity_id
_entity_poly.type
_entity_poly.pdbx_seq_one_letter_code
_entity_poly.pdbx_strand_id
1 'polypeptide(L)'
;GGVGIIGIYKAFKELQEMGWVNERMPRLVAVQSTGCAPIIKAWEEGQTASEFWHNAKTLAFGITVPKALGDFLVLEAIYKTNGCAVSVTDEKIIQAENMLASREGAFVCPEGAATLSAALKLAKTGWISSNENVVLLNTGSGLKYPETVKIEPKILTVDDHL
;
A
#
# COMPACT_ATOMS: atom_id res chain seq x y z
N GLY A 1 -4.18 8.73 0.42
CA GLY A 1 -5.49 9.27 0.85
C GLY A 1 -6.03 8.78 2.20
N GLY A 2 -5.65 7.59 2.70
CA GLY A 2 -6.13 7.05 4.00
C GLY A 2 -7.58 6.53 4.00
N VAL A 3 -8.46 7.13 3.21
CA VAL A 3 -9.90 6.80 3.16
C VAL A 3 -10.24 5.37 2.68
N GLY A 4 -9.33 4.70 1.97
CA GLY A 4 -9.56 3.32 1.50
C GLY A 4 -9.76 2.32 2.64
N ILE A 5 -8.92 2.40 3.68
CA ILE A 5 -9.05 1.55 4.87
C ILE A 5 -10.36 1.84 5.61
N ILE A 6 -10.74 3.11 5.72
CA ILE A 6 -11.99 3.53 6.35
C ILE A 6 -13.19 2.90 5.63
N GLY A 7 -13.22 3.01 4.29
CA GLY A 7 -14.28 2.45 3.46
C GLY A 7 -14.38 0.93 3.58
N ILE A 8 -13.25 0.23 3.55
CA ILE A 8 -13.20 -1.23 3.68
C ILE A 8 -13.69 -1.66 5.06
N TYR A 9 -13.17 -1.04 6.13
CA TYR A 9 -13.56 -1.37 7.49
C TYR A 9 -15.07 -1.17 7.70
N LYS A 10 -15.61 -0.03 7.24
CA LYS A 10 -17.05 0.24 7.29
C LYS A 10 -17.86 -0.79 6.49
N ALA A 11 -17.45 -1.07 5.25
CA ALA A 11 -18.17 -2.01 4.39
C ALA A 11 -18.23 -3.42 5.01
N PHE A 12 -17.13 -3.91 5.57
CA PHE A 12 -17.15 -5.21 6.26
C PHE A 12 -18.09 -5.21 7.46
N LYS A 13 -18.13 -4.14 8.27
CA LYS A 13 -19.06 -4.05 9.40
C LYS A 13 -20.52 -4.12 8.93
N GLU A 14 -20.87 -3.37 7.89
CA GLU A 14 -22.23 -3.37 7.35
C GLU A 14 -22.59 -4.72 6.72
N LEU A 15 -21.66 -5.37 6.02
CA LEU A 15 -21.87 -6.72 5.47
C LEU A 15 -22.07 -7.77 6.58
N GLN A 16 -21.43 -7.61 7.73
CA GLN A 16 -21.64 -8.46 8.90
C GLN A 16 -23.02 -8.22 9.53
N GLU A 17 -23.41 -6.96 9.71
CA GLU A 17 -24.73 -6.58 10.24
C GLU A 17 -25.87 -7.13 9.36
N MET A 18 -25.66 -7.20 8.04
CA MET A 18 -26.60 -7.80 7.10
C MET A 18 -26.53 -9.33 7.03
N GLY A 19 -25.56 -9.98 7.68
CA GLY A 19 -25.36 -11.43 7.64
C GLY A 19 -24.80 -11.96 6.30
N TRP A 20 -24.20 -11.09 5.48
CA TRP A 20 -23.64 -11.47 4.17
C TRP A 20 -22.24 -12.07 4.28
N VAL A 21 -21.50 -11.70 5.33
CA VAL A 21 -20.18 -12.25 5.66
C VAL A 21 -20.15 -12.65 7.13
N ASN A 22 -19.26 -13.57 7.46
CA ASN A 22 -19.08 -14.00 8.84
C ASN A 22 -18.46 -12.91 9.72
N GLU A 23 -18.49 -13.11 11.04
CA GLU A 23 -17.98 -12.16 12.04
C GLU A 23 -16.46 -11.95 11.99
N ARG A 24 -15.71 -12.76 11.23
CA ARG A 24 -14.25 -12.64 11.16
C ARG A 24 -13.84 -11.46 10.28
N MET A 25 -13.31 -10.42 10.93
CA MET A 25 -12.69 -9.29 10.23
C MET A 25 -11.31 -9.64 9.67
N PRO A 26 -10.97 -9.17 8.44
CA PRO A 26 -9.59 -9.20 7.99
C PRO A 26 -8.73 -8.23 8.81
N ARG A 27 -7.47 -8.60 9.08
CA ARG A 27 -6.50 -7.68 9.68
C ARG A 27 -6.13 -6.61 8.66
N LEU A 28 -6.29 -5.34 9.01
CA LEU A 28 -6.03 -4.24 8.07
C LEU A 28 -4.58 -3.76 8.20
N VAL A 29 -3.89 -3.62 7.07
CA VAL A 29 -2.51 -3.13 7.03
C VAL A 29 -2.48 -1.77 6.35
N ALA A 30 -2.06 -0.74 7.08
CA ALA A 30 -1.76 0.56 6.49
C ALA A 30 -0.32 0.59 5.96
N VAL A 31 -0.14 1.02 4.72
CA VAL A 31 1.18 1.12 4.09
C VAL A 31 1.44 2.56 3.67
N GLN A 32 2.59 3.10 4.06
CA GLN A 32 3.06 4.41 3.60
C GLN A 32 4.51 4.36 3.15
N SER A 33 4.94 5.35 2.36
CA SER A 33 6.36 5.55 2.08
C SER A 33 7.06 6.11 3.31
N THR A 34 8.33 5.73 3.55
CA THR A 34 9.19 6.35 4.57
C THR A 34 9.34 7.86 4.41
N GLY A 35 9.11 8.38 3.19
CA GLY A 35 9.12 9.81 2.92
C GLY A 35 7.83 10.56 3.31
N CYS A 36 6.75 9.86 3.67
CA CYS A 36 5.51 10.43 4.19
C CYS A 36 4.72 9.38 5.00
N ALA A 37 5.05 9.21 6.28
CA ALA A 37 4.54 8.11 7.12
C ALA A 37 3.79 8.55 8.42
N PRO A 38 2.90 9.56 8.39
CA PRO A 38 2.23 10.06 9.60
C PRO A 38 1.39 9.01 10.35
N ILE A 39 0.71 8.09 9.65
CA ILE A 39 -0.10 7.03 10.28
C ILE A 39 0.82 5.99 10.95
N ILE A 40 1.97 5.69 10.34
CA ILE A 40 2.93 4.74 10.92
C ILE A 40 3.46 5.30 12.24
N LYS A 41 3.93 6.56 12.24
CA LYS A 41 4.40 7.23 13.47
C LYS A 41 3.34 7.19 14.56
N ALA A 42 2.11 7.60 14.22
CA ALA A 42 1.01 7.61 15.18
C ALA A 42 0.67 6.22 15.73
N TRP A 43 0.69 5.19 14.88
CA TRP A 43 0.43 3.81 15.27
C TRP A 43 1.53 3.26 16.18
N GLU A 44 2.81 3.51 15.86
CA GLU A 44 3.96 3.10 16.68
C GLU A 44 3.95 3.78 18.06
N GLU A 45 3.45 5.02 18.14
CA GLU A 45 3.30 5.79 19.37
C GLU A 45 1.99 5.49 20.13
N GLY A 46 1.12 4.61 19.61
CA GLY A 46 -0.16 4.27 20.24
C GLY A 46 -1.18 5.42 20.25
N GLN A 47 -1.04 6.37 19.34
CA GLN A 47 -1.90 7.55 19.25
C GLN A 47 -3.22 7.23 18.53
N THR A 48 -4.21 8.09 18.76
CA THR A 48 -5.54 8.04 18.10
C THR A 48 -5.64 8.98 16.91
N ALA A 49 -4.64 9.82 16.66
CA ALA A 49 -4.55 10.70 15.51
C ALA A 49 -3.08 10.92 15.14
N SER A 50 -2.80 11.21 13.87
CA SER A 50 -1.46 11.53 13.41
C SER A 50 -1.14 13.01 13.54
N GLU A 51 0.14 13.33 13.65
CA GLU A 51 0.60 14.70 13.46
C GLU A 51 0.81 15.00 11.97
N PHE A 52 1.04 16.27 11.65
CA PHE A 52 1.40 16.67 10.29
C PHE A 52 2.83 16.22 9.97
N TRP A 53 3.01 15.53 8.85
CA TRP A 53 4.33 15.11 8.38
C TRP A 53 5.04 16.21 7.56
N HIS A 54 6.04 16.85 8.14
CA HIS A 54 6.80 17.88 7.45
C HIS A 54 7.68 17.31 6.32
N ASN A 55 7.87 18.10 5.26
CA ASN A 55 8.74 17.77 4.12
C ASN A 55 8.41 16.43 3.44
N ALA A 56 7.11 16.11 3.34
CA ALA A 56 6.65 14.88 2.69
C ALA A 56 7.12 14.78 1.24
N LYS A 57 7.81 13.69 0.91
CA LYS A 57 8.33 13.45 -0.44
C LYS A 57 8.41 11.96 -0.73
N THR A 58 7.72 11.52 -1.76
CA THR A 58 7.80 10.16 -2.30
C THR A 58 7.33 10.16 -3.74
N LEU A 59 7.80 9.20 -4.54
CA LEU A 59 7.28 8.93 -5.88
C LEU A 59 5.83 8.41 -5.88
N ALA A 60 5.37 7.83 -4.77
CA ALA A 60 4.02 7.30 -4.65
C ALA A 60 3.02 8.42 -4.27
N PHE A 61 2.76 9.30 -5.24
CA PHE A 61 2.01 10.54 -5.05
C PHE A 61 0.65 10.37 -4.34
N GLY A 62 -0.09 9.31 -4.63
CA GLY A 62 -1.41 9.01 -4.05
C GLY A 62 -1.38 8.71 -2.54
N ILE A 63 -0.21 8.38 -2.00
CA ILE A 63 0.02 8.23 -0.55
C ILE A 63 0.89 9.34 0.06
N THR A 64 1.26 10.37 -0.69
CA THR A 64 1.89 11.61 -0.19
C THR A 64 0.87 12.49 0.53
N VAL A 65 0.36 12.00 1.67
CA VAL A 65 -0.67 12.67 2.47
C VAL A 65 -0.12 12.95 3.86
N PRO A 66 0.43 14.16 4.10
CA PRO A 66 1.08 14.52 5.36
C PRO A 66 0.20 14.46 6.61
N LYS A 67 -1.11 14.65 6.42
CA LYS A 67 -2.13 14.58 7.46
C LYS A 67 -3.43 14.16 6.80
N ALA A 68 -3.86 12.93 7.03
CA ALA A 68 -5.13 12.45 6.50
C ALA A 68 -6.30 13.03 7.31
N LEU A 69 -7.38 13.43 6.64
CA LEU A 69 -8.59 13.96 7.31
C LEU A 69 -9.26 12.94 8.23
N GLY A 70 -9.17 11.64 7.88
CA GLY A 70 -9.74 10.53 8.65
C GLY A 70 -8.68 9.64 9.30
N ASP A 71 -7.52 10.19 9.66
CA ASP A 71 -6.43 9.45 10.31
C ASP A 71 -6.88 8.70 11.57
N PHE A 72 -7.75 9.30 12.38
CA PHE A 72 -8.30 8.66 13.57
C PHE A 72 -9.15 7.42 13.25
N LEU A 73 -9.91 7.45 12.16
CA LEU A 73 -10.68 6.28 11.68
C LEU A 73 -9.76 5.20 11.11
N VAL A 74 -8.67 5.59 10.45
CA VAL A 74 -7.66 4.63 9.98
C VAL A 74 -7.00 3.93 11.16
N LEU A 75 -6.55 4.68 12.17
CA LEU A 75 -5.93 4.14 13.37
C LEU A 75 -6.91 3.24 14.14
N GLU A 76 -8.16 3.67 14.33
CA GLU A 76 -9.20 2.84 14.94
C GLU A 76 -9.36 1.51 14.18
N ALA A 77 -9.49 1.54 12.85
CA ALA A 77 -9.65 0.36 12.03
C ALA A 77 -8.46 -0.61 12.16
N ILE A 78 -7.23 -0.08 12.18
CA ILE A 78 -6.02 -0.88 12.40
C ILE A 78 -6.07 -1.55 13.77
N TYR A 79 -6.32 -0.80 14.85
CA TYR A 79 -6.36 -1.36 16.21
C TYR A 79 -7.49 -2.38 16.39
N LYS A 80 -8.70 -2.08 15.91
CA LYS A 80 -9.88 -2.95 16.05
C LYS A 80 -9.78 -4.26 15.26
N THR A 81 -8.99 -4.26 14.19
CA THR A 81 -8.78 -5.46 13.37
C THR A 81 -7.50 -6.21 13.73
N ASN A 82 -6.81 -5.83 14.81
CA ASN A 82 -5.47 -6.36 15.15
C ASN A 82 -4.51 -6.28 13.95
N GLY A 83 -4.62 -5.19 13.19
CA GLY A 83 -3.82 -4.86 12.04
C GLY A 83 -2.46 -4.27 12.41
N CYS A 84 -1.77 -3.74 11.42
CA CYS A 84 -0.53 -2.99 11.64
C CYS A 84 -0.33 -1.85 10.64
N ALA A 85 0.65 -0.99 10.89
CA ALA A 85 1.11 0.02 9.95
C ALA A 85 2.57 -0.27 9.55
N VAL A 86 2.88 -0.14 8.26
CA VAL A 86 4.20 -0.48 7.70
C VAL A 86 4.68 0.65 6.79
N SER A 87 5.89 1.11 7.03
CA SER A 87 6.60 1.98 6.09
C SER A 87 7.50 1.18 5.13
N VAL A 88 7.57 1.63 3.88
CA VAL A 88 8.44 1.08 2.82
C VAL A 88 9.19 2.21 2.11
N THR A 89 10.39 1.96 1.62
CA THR A 89 11.14 2.99 0.88
C THR A 89 10.69 3.05 -0.58
N ASP A 90 10.92 4.18 -1.24
CA ASP A 90 10.63 4.37 -2.66
C ASP A 90 11.37 3.36 -3.55
N GLU A 91 12.61 2.99 -3.19
CA GLU A 91 13.37 1.96 -3.91
C GLU A 91 12.69 0.59 -3.80
N LYS A 92 12.12 0.27 -2.63
CA LYS A 92 11.38 -0.98 -2.43
C LYS A 92 10.04 -0.98 -3.14
N ILE A 93 9.39 0.17 -3.26
CA ILE A 93 8.18 0.34 -4.07
C ILE A 93 8.49 0.03 -5.53
N ILE A 94 9.54 0.64 -6.12
CA ILE A 94 9.94 0.37 -7.51
C ILE A 94 10.32 -1.10 -7.72
N GLN A 95 11.05 -1.71 -6.77
CA GLN A 95 11.39 -3.14 -6.84
C GLN A 95 10.12 -4.01 -6.88
N ALA A 96 9.11 -3.70 -6.06
CA ALA A 96 7.86 -4.43 -6.03
C ALA A 96 7.02 -4.22 -7.30
N GLU A 97 7.00 -2.99 -7.84
CA GLU A 97 6.33 -2.67 -9.11
C GLU A 97 6.91 -3.48 -10.27
N ASN A 98 8.25 -3.48 -10.41
CA ASN A 98 8.96 -4.29 -11.40
C ASN A 98 8.70 -5.79 -11.22
N MET A 99 8.59 -6.25 -9.98
CA MET A 99 8.31 -7.66 -9.69
C MET A 99 6.89 -8.05 -10.14
N LEU A 100 5.88 -7.21 -9.88
CA LEU A 100 4.52 -7.44 -10.34
C LEU A 100 4.42 -7.43 -11.87
N ALA A 101 5.07 -6.47 -12.52
CA ALA A 101 5.08 -6.40 -13.97
C ALA A 101 5.73 -7.63 -14.60
N SER A 102 6.90 -8.05 -14.09
CA SER A 102 7.66 -9.18 -14.66
C SER A 102 7.08 -10.56 -14.36
N ARG A 103 6.43 -10.75 -13.20
CA ARG A 103 5.90 -12.06 -12.80
C ARG A 103 4.43 -12.26 -13.13
N GLU A 104 3.64 -11.20 -13.01
CA GLU A 104 2.17 -11.27 -13.12
C GLU A 104 1.63 -10.50 -14.33
N GLY A 105 2.49 -9.80 -15.08
CA GLY A 105 2.05 -8.94 -16.19
C GLY A 105 1.25 -7.72 -15.73
N ALA A 106 1.26 -7.39 -14.44
CA ALA A 106 0.44 -6.35 -13.84
C ALA A 106 1.21 -5.03 -13.73
N PHE A 107 0.82 -4.03 -14.51
CA PHE A 107 1.38 -2.68 -14.39
C PHE A 107 0.55 -1.82 -13.42
N VAL A 108 0.80 -2.05 -12.13
CA VAL A 108 0.16 -1.37 -10.99
C VAL A 108 0.72 0.03 -10.79
N CYS A 109 0.04 0.87 -9.99
CA CYS A 109 0.63 2.12 -9.53
C CYS A 109 1.63 1.89 -8.37
N PRO A 110 2.50 2.87 -8.06
CA PRO A 110 3.45 2.75 -6.96
C PRO A 110 2.79 2.51 -5.59
N GLU A 111 1.60 3.06 -5.36
CA GLU A 111 0.84 2.84 -4.12
C GLU A 111 0.38 1.38 -4.00
N GLY A 112 -0.02 0.77 -5.11
CA GLY A 112 -0.34 -0.65 -5.18
C GLY A 112 0.90 -1.51 -4.94
N ALA A 113 2.02 -1.17 -5.59
CA ALA A 113 3.29 -1.86 -5.40
C ALA A 113 3.83 -1.76 -3.96
N ALA A 114 3.58 -0.64 -3.27
CA ALA A 114 3.92 -0.48 -1.85
C ALA A 114 3.29 -1.58 -0.98
N THR A 115 2.05 -1.99 -1.29
CA THR A 115 1.37 -3.06 -0.55
C THR A 115 2.08 -4.41 -0.70
N LEU A 116 2.62 -4.72 -1.88
CA LEU A 116 3.41 -5.93 -2.08
C LEU A 116 4.73 -5.85 -1.31
N SER A 117 5.43 -4.72 -1.36
CA SER A 117 6.65 -4.52 -0.55
C SER A 117 6.38 -4.74 0.94
N ALA A 118 5.26 -4.24 1.46
CA ALA A 118 4.86 -4.45 2.85
C ALA A 118 4.50 -5.92 3.12
N ALA A 119 3.75 -6.58 2.24
CA ALA A 119 3.37 -7.98 2.39
C ALA A 119 4.60 -8.90 2.42
N LEU A 120 5.59 -8.67 1.55
CA LEU A 120 6.86 -9.42 1.56
C LEU A 120 7.62 -9.24 2.88
N LYS A 121 7.66 -8.01 3.41
CA LYS A 121 8.26 -7.70 4.71
C LYS A 121 7.53 -8.45 5.83
N LEU A 122 6.20 -8.39 5.87
CA LEU A 122 5.38 -9.02 6.90
C LEU A 122 5.39 -10.55 6.83
N ALA A 123 5.47 -11.14 5.64
CA ALA A 123 5.68 -12.58 5.46
C ALA A 123 7.05 -13.00 5.99
N LYS A 124 8.12 -12.23 5.68
CA LYS A 124 9.47 -12.50 6.18
C LYS A 124 9.57 -12.45 7.72
N THR A 125 8.80 -11.56 8.36
CA THR A 125 8.75 -11.48 9.83
C THR A 125 7.79 -12.47 10.48
N GLY A 126 7.10 -13.30 9.69
CA GLY A 126 6.10 -14.25 10.18
C GLY A 126 4.80 -13.62 10.68
N TRP A 127 4.56 -12.32 10.40
CA TRP A 127 3.30 -11.67 10.74
C TRP A 127 2.17 -12.15 9.83
N ILE A 128 2.47 -12.37 8.54
CA ILE A 128 1.62 -13.11 7.59
C ILE A 128 2.10 -14.57 7.59
N SER A 129 1.23 -15.49 7.99
CA SER A 129 1.52 -16.94 7.91
C SER A 129 1.31 -17.49 6.51
N SER A 130 1.95 -18.61 6.17
CA SER A 130 1.88 -19.23 4.84
C SER A 130 0.50 -19.76 4.43
N ASN A 131 -0.42 -19.90 5.38
CA ASN A 131 -1.80 -20.35 5.17
C ASN A 131 -2.82 -19.20 5.14
N GLU A 132 -2.36 -17.95 5.19
CA GLU A 132 -3.23 -16.77 5.14
C GLU A 132 -3.48 -16.31 3.70
N ASN A 133 -4.70 -15.83 3.47
CA ASN A 133 -5.06 -15.15 2.23
C ASN A 133 -4.84 -13.65 2.40
N VAL A 134 -4.08 -13.05 1.48
CA VAL A 134 -3.72 -11.63 1.50
C VAL A 134 -4.28 -10.96 0.25
N VAL A 135 -4.95 -9.83 0.43
CA VAL A 135 -5.43 -8.99 -0.68
C VAL A 135 -4.58 -7.73 -0.73
N LEU A 136 -3.94 -7.51 -1.88
CA LEU A 136 -3.16 -6.32 -2.17
C LEU A 136 -4.02 -5.34 -2.98
N LEU A 137 -4.19 -4.13 -2.47
CA LEU A 137 -5.07 -3.13 -3.09
C LEU A 137 -4.28 -2.24 -4.03
N ASN A 138 -4.38 -2.54 -5.33
CA ASN A 138 -3.94 -1.63 -6.36
C ASN A 138 -5.02 -0.58 -6.65
N THR A 139 -4.72 0.70 -6.42
CA THR A 139 -5.69 1.80 -6.53
C THR A 139 -5.56 2.60 -7.82
N GLY A 140 -4.60 2.26 -8.68
CA GLY A 140 -4.33 2.98 -9.91
C GLY A 140 -3.58 2.13 -10.94
N SER A 141 -3.41 2.69 -12.14
CA SER A 141 -2.57 2.08 -13.17
C SER A 141 -1.18 2.72 -13.14
N GLY A 142 -0.15 1.93 -13.40
CA GLY A 142 1.22 2.42 -13.57
C GLY A 142 1.36 3.40 -14.74
N LEU A 143 0.41 3.40 -15.69
CA LEU A 143 0.36 4.39 -16.79
C LEU A 143 0.27 5.84 -16.31
N LYS A 144 -0.16 6.06 -15.07
CA LYS A 144 -0.21 7.40 -14.46
C LYS A 144 1.16 7.87 -13.93
N TYR A 145 2.16 7.01 -13.95
CA TYR A 145 3.50 7.21 -13.37
C TYR A 145 4.59 6.84 -14.38
N PRO A 146 4.62 7.44 -15.59
CA PRO A 146 5.60 7.09 -16.62
C PRO A 146 7.05 7.22 -16.15
N GLU A 147 7.32 8.09 -15.17
CA GLU A 147 8.65 8.33 -14.59
C GLU A 147 9.17 7.18 -13.71
N THR A 148 8.32 6.25 -13.26
CA THR A 148 8.77 5.10 -12.47
C THR A 148 9.35 3.99 -13.33
N VAL A 149 9.14 4.06 -14.65
CA VAL A 149 9.67 3.10 -15.62
C VAL A 149 10.85 3.72 -16.36
N LYS A 150 12.02 3.08 -16.24
CA LYS A 150 13.16 3.39 -17.10
C LYS A 150 13.16 2.43 -18.28
N ILE A 151 12.99 2.98 -19.48
CA ILE A 151 13.06 2.22 -20.72
C ILE A 151 14.35 2.60 -21.43
N GLU A 152 15.21 1.61 -21.66
CA GLU A 152 16.33 1.71 -22.60
C GLU A 152 15.95 0.86 -23.82
N PRO A 153 15.17 1.41 -24.77
CA PRO A 153 14.75 0.63 -25.92
C PRO A 153 15.96 0.31 -26.79
N LYS A 154 16.03 -0.92 -27.30
CA LYS A 154 17.02 -1.25 -28.33
C LYS A 154 16.73 -0.38 -29.55
N ILE A 155 17.65 0.52 -29.89
CA ILE A 155 17.58 1.29 -31.12
C ILE A 155 18.04 0.37 -32.24
N LEU A 156 17.12 0.03 -33.14
CA LEU A 156 17.44 -0.73 -34.35
C LEU A 156 18.01 0.24 -35.41
N THR A 157 19.12 -0.15 -36.02
CA THR A 157 19.71 0.49 -37.19
C THR A 157 19.13 -0.12 -38.48
N VAL A 158 19.29 0.58 -39.61
CA VAL A 158 18.75 0.13 -40.91
C VAL A 158 19.29 -1.26 -41.30
N ASP A 159 20.49 -1.60 -40.84
CA ASP A 159 21.17 -2.86 -41.13
C ASP A 159 20.89 -3.96 -40.10
N ASP A 160 20.12 -3.68 -39.03
CA ASP A 160 19.72 -4.70 -38.07
C ASP A 160 18.67 -5.64 -38.68
N HIS A 161 19.05 -6.89 -38.90
CA HIS A 161 18.11 -7.98 -39.21
C HIS A 161 17.46 -8.49 -37.91
N LEU A 162 16.12 -8.61 -37.91
CA LEU A 162 15.32 -9.10 -36.78
C LEU A 162 15.53 -10.59 -36.49
#